data_AF-A0A238C6C3-F1
#
_entry.id   AF-A0A238C6C3-F1
#
_cell.length_a   1.000
_cell.length_b   1.000
_cell.length_c   1.000
_cell.angle_alpha   90.00
_cell.angle_beta   90.00
_cell.angle_gamma   90.00
#
_symmetry.space_group_name_H-M   'P 1'
#
loop_
_entity.id
_entity.type
_entity.pdbx_description
1 polymer ?
#
loop_
_entity_poly.entity_id
_entity_poly.type
_entity_poly.pdbx_seq_one_letter_code
_entity_poly.pdbx_strand_id
1 'polypeptide(L)'
;MTVREPLDDLTFSQFVAEAATRLVIIDFYADWCGPCRMISPHIEKLSEKYPQVVFIKVNVETCRQTSSEFGINAMPTFVLLYKGREVDRMMGANVELLETKIIQQLKESLVATPDERIFLKKFVEYSQRMQIYENEISQALARSLIPYDKLMEESRMNGKANKFELVKLLLNWFKTDFFVWTDVPKCELCGQNAEKSEEVQGDPTQEEQEWGACRVEVYKCQKCNTNVRFPRYNDPVKLLETRCGRCGEWANCFTLCSRAIGLETRWVYDVTDHVWCEIWIEDLDRWVHCDPCENIIDTPLLYEKGWGKNLSYVIAFGLDHIQDVTWRYTFNHIATLGRRNSCRETVLRNFMRKLNIRYANLMSEERKKEMERRYMKELIEFISPTMQIRDGSKIEEQGRTTGSEEWKKQRGETGSGKLTKRLLVPTEKEISEKMFSLEYDCAKDQYRRGVDLIKGWESLVSKQKNVCRVVDQANNVAYICCQEGKTSGEIWWSFDFDGHLVKNIEFRLDGIKKNDDGVIRAIICCGDICTVIPSTGELKMEMIESSKVDVKIYFSSEDAQLFLINLNSGDYANFLVK
;
A
#
# COMPACT_ATOMS: atom_id res chain seq x y z
N MET A 1 27.25 -4.95 15.39
CA MET A 1 26.89 -3.59 14.96
C MET A 1 27.71 -2.66 15.82
N THR A 2 28.57 -1.86 15.19
CA THR A 2 29.66 -1.13 15.84
C THR A 2 29.23 0.26 16.28
N VAL A 3 29.77 0.72 17.40
CA VAL A 3 29.83 2.15 17.73
C VAL A 3 30.46 2.87 16.54
N ARG A 4 29.79 3.89 16.01
CA ARG A 4 30.27 4.61 14.83
C ARG A 4 31.18 5.75 15.26
N GLU A 5 32.24 6.00 14.51
CA GLU A 5 33.16 7.10 14.78
C GLU A 5 33.32 7.94 13.51
N PRO A 6 32.91 9.22 13.52
CA PRO A 6 33.05 10.10 12.37
C PRO A 6 34.50 10.59 12.24
N LEU A 7 34.97 10.72 11.00
CA LEU A 7 36.31 11.24 10.70
C LEU A 7 36.38 12.76 10.80
N ASP A 8 35.26 13.44 10.58
CA ASP A 8 35.10 14.90 10.57
C ASP A 8 33.66 15.32 10.90
N ASP A 9 33.42 16.64 11.00
CA ASP A 9 32.11 17.24 11.28
C ASP A 9 31.04 16.92 10.22
N LEU A 10 31.44 16.72 8.95
CA LEU A 10 30.53 16.37 7.87
C LEU A 10 30.01 14.93 8.02
N THR A 11 30.89 14.00 8.33
CA THR A 11 30.58 12.58 8.57
C THR A 11 29.69 12.42 9.80
N PHE A 12 29.91 13.22 10.84
CA PHE A 12 29.02 13.25 12.01
C PHE A 12 27.58 13.61 11.60
N SER A 13 27.43 14.68 10.81
CA SER A 13 26.12 15.14 10.33
C SER A 13 25.39 14.08 9.50
N GLN A 14 26.13 13.32 8.68
CA GLN A 14 25.59 12.17 7.94
C GLN A 14 25.10 11.06 8.87
N PHE A 15 25.87 10.68 9.88
CA PHE A 15 25.46 9.63 10.83
C PHE A 15 24.21 9.99 11.63
N VAL A 16 24.08 11.25 12.05
CA VAL A 16 22.87 11.73 12.74
C VAL A 16 21.66 11.75 11.80
N ALA A 17 21.84 12.17 10.54
CA ALA A 17 20.79 12.14 9.53
C ALA A 17 20.31 10.70 9.21
N GLU A 18 21.23 9.75 9.08
CA GLU A 18 20.93 8.33 8.84
C GLU A 18 20.18 7.67 10.00
N ALA A 19 20.40 8.12 11.24
CA ALA A 19 19.71 7.57 12.41
C ALA A 19 18.18 7.83 12.37
N ALA A 20 17.73 8.78 11.55
CA ALA A 20 16.34 9.12 11.29
C ALA A 20 15.51 9.32 12.57
N THR A 21 14.66 8.35 12.92
CA THR A 21 13.74 8.41 14.08
C THR A 21 14.23 7.64 15.30
N ARG A 22 15.47 7.12 15.28
CA ARG A 22 16.06 6.36 16.40
C ARG A 22 16.62 7.30 17.47
N LEU A 23 16.74 6.77 18.68
CA LEU A 23 17.52 7.40 19.74
C LEU A 23 19.01 7.29 19.37
N VAL A 24 19.73 8.41 19.45
CA VAL A 24 21.17 8.49 19.20
C VAL A 24 21.87 8.87 20.50
N ILE A 25 22.93 8.14 20.83
CA ILE A 25 23.83 8.43 21.95
C ILE A 25 25.15 8.88 21.36
N ILE A 26 25.53 10.12 21.64
CA ILE A 26 26.80 10.69 21.19
C ILE A 26 27.75 10.71 22.38
N ASP A 27 28.85 9.97 22.31
CA ASP A 27 29.95 9.94 23.29
C ASP A 27 31.07 10.90 22.83
N PHE A 28 31.11 12.10 23.41
CA PHE A 28 32.18 13.06 23.16
C PHE A 28 33.41 12.75 24.01
N TYR A 29 34.53 12.46 23.37
CA TYR A 29 35.75 11.99 24.01
C TYR A 29 37.01 12.68 23.48
N ALA A 30 38.15 12.44 24.15
CA ALA A 30 39.49 12.78 23.66
C ALA A 30 40.47 11.63 23.95
N ASP A 31 41.51 11.45 23.14
CA ASP A 31 42.43 10.30 23.26
C ASP A 31 43.22 10.31 24.58
N TRP A 32 43.50 11.50 25.11
CA TRP A 32 44.19 11.70 26.38
C TRP A 32 43.28 11.56 27.61
N CYS A 33 41.96 11.48 27.43
CA CYS A 33 40.98 11.42 28.52
C CYS A 33 40.95 10.03 29.18
N GLY A 34 41.51 9.94 30.40
CA GLY A 34 41.50 8.72 31.21
C GLY A 34 40.09 8.15 31.46
N PRO A 35 39.12 8.93 31.96
CA PRO A 35 37.75 8.47 32.15
C PRO A 35 37.05 7.97 30.88
N CYS A 36 37.36 8.56 29.73
CA CYS A 36 36.82 8.15 28.43
C CYS A 36 37.29 6.72 28.07
N ARG A 37 38.59 6.43 28.28
CA ARG A 37 39.14 5.07 28.07
C ARG A 37 38.51 4.04 29.00
N MET A 38 38.16 4.42 30.24
CA MET A 38 37.51 3.51 31.19
C MET A 38 36.09 3.13 30.77
N ILE A 39 35.30 4.07 30.23
CA ILE A 39 33.90 3.81 29.88
C ILE A 39 33.71 3.19 28.50
N SER A 40 34.64 3.39 27.54
CA SER A 40 34.52 2.92 26.15
C SER A 40 34.09 1.44 26.00
N PRO A 41 34.68 0.45 26.72
CA PRO A 41 34.26 -0.95 26.60
C PRO A 41 32.82 -1.21 27.08
N HIS A 42 32.32 -0.39 27.99
CA HIS A 42 30.92 -0.48 28.45
C HIS A 42 29.96 0.12 27.44
N ILE A 43 30.36 1.17 26.71
CA ILE A 43 29.56 1.74 25.61
C ILE A 43 29.39 0.71 24.48
N GLU A 44 30.43 -0.03 24.14
CA GLU A 44 30.34 -1.13 23.18
C GLU A 44 29.32 -2.19 23.62
N LYS A 45 29.37 -2.63 24.89
CA LYS A 45 28.39 -3.56 25.46
C LYS A 45 26.96 -2.99 25.44
N LEU A 46 26.79 -1.69 25.72
CA LEU A 46 25.48 -1.04 25.62
C LEU A 46 24.98 -0.99 24.16
N SER A 47 25.87 -0.80 23.20
CA SER A 47 25.52 -0.82 21.77
C SER A 47 25.04 -2.18 21.29
N GLU A 48 25.61 -3.26 21.83
CA GLU A 48 25.15 -4.64 21.60
C GLU A 48 23.82 -4.93 22.30
N LYS A 49 23.68 -4.44 23.55
CA LYS A 49 22.46 -4.63 24.36
C LYS A 49 21.25 -3.88 23.79
N TYR A 50 21.47 -2.72 23.17
CA TYR A 50 20.42 -1.86 22.64
C TYR A 50 20.58 -1.63 21.12
N PRO A 51 20.39 -2.66 20.28
CA PRO A 51 20.62 -2.58 18.84
C PRO A 51 19.68 -1.60 18.11
N GLN A 52 18.60 -1.17 18.76
CA GLN A 52 17.66 -0.14 18.29
C GLN A 52 18.14 1.31 18.54
N VAL A 53 19.19 1.50 19.34
CA VAL A 53 19.83 2.79 19.64
C VAL A 53 21.07 2.93 18.77
N VAL A 54 21.34 4.14 18.28
CA VAL A 54 22.56 4.44 17.49
C VAL A 54 23.60 5.01 18.44
N PHE A 55 24.79 4.43 18.46
CA PHE A 55 25.91 4.93 19.26
C PHE A 55 26.95 5.55 18.34
N ILE A 56 27.27 6.82 18.59
CA ILE A 56 28.28 7.59 17.86
C ILE A 56 29.32 8.04 18.87
N LYS A 57 30.60 7.81 18.60
CA LYS A 57 31.71 8.29 19.42
C LYS A 57 32.42 9.40 18.66
N VAL A 58 32.52 10.59 19.25
CA VAL A 58 33.00 11.81 18.60
C VAL A 58 34.26 12.30 19.31
N ASN A 59 35.38 12.33 18.58
CA ASN A 59 36.61 12.93 19.11
C ASN A 59 36.52 14.46 19.03
N VAL A 60 36.65 15.13 20.17
CA VAL A 60 36.49 16.60 20.25
C VAL A 60 37.59 17.37 19.52
N GLU A 61 38.72 16.73 19.24
CA GLU A 61 39.85 17.35 18.54
C GLU A 61 39.70 17.30 17.02
N THR A 62 39.03 16.26 16.49
CA THR A 62 38.75 16.09 15.05
C THR A 62 37.44 16.78 14.66
N CYS A 63 36.38 16.64 15.45
CA CYS A 63 35.06 17.23 15.21
C CYS A 63 34.85 18.50 16.06
N ARG A 64 35.66 19.53 15.81
CA ARG A 64 35.71 20.74 16.65
C ARG A 64 34.45 21.59 16.52
N GLN A 65 33.91 21.71 15.31
CA GLN A 65 32.71 22.51 15.07
C GLN A 65 31.52 21.87 15.78
N THR A 66 31.33 20.57 15.60
CA THR A 66 30.31 19.77 16.29
C THR A 66 30.44 19.92 17.80
N SER A 67 31.64 19.74 18.34
CA SER A 67 31.88 19.84 19.79
C SER A 67 31.54 21.23 20.34
N SER A 68 31.82 22.29 19.56
CA SER A 68 31.44 23.66 19.90
C SER A 68 29.93 23.87 19.84
N GLU A 69 29.25 23.36 18.81
CA GLU A 69 27.79 23.47 18.64
C GLU A 69 27.02 22.78 19.76
N PHE A 70 27.50 21.62 20.22
CA PHE A 70 26.93 20.88 21.36
C PHE A 70 27.37 21.44 22.74
N GLY A 71 28.20 22.48 22.76
CA GLY A 71 28.69 23.12 23.99
C GLY A 71 29.48 22.18 24.89
N ILE A 72 30.37 21.36 24.31
CA ILE A 72 31.15 20.37 25.04
C ILE A 72 32.32 21.03 25.77
N ASN A 73 32.25 21.03 27.10
CA ASN A 73 33.27 21.63 27.98
C ASN A 73 33.99 20.63 28.88
N ALA A 74 33.58 19.36 28.86
CA ALA A 74 34.17 18.28 29.65
C ALA A 74 33.99 16.94 28.92
N MET A 75 34.92 16.00 29.16
CA MET A 75 34.87 14.67 28.57
C MET A 75 35.02 13.58 29.66
N PRO A 76 34.30 12.44 29.54
CA PRO A 76 33.31 12.17 28.50
C PRO A 76 32.02 12.96 28.76
N THR A 77 31.38 13.44 27.70
CA THR A 77 30.01 13.96 27.73
C THR A 77 29.16 13.16 26.78
N PHE A 78 28.03 12.66 27.27
CA PHE A 78 27.05 11.92 26.49
C PHE A 78 25.86 12.81 26.18
N VAL A 79 25.53 12.95 24.91
CA VAL A 79 24.34 13.66 24.45
C VAL A 79 23.35 12.65 23.86
N LEU A 80 22.10 12.72 24.32
CA LEU A 80 21.02 11.90 23.80
C LEU A 80 20.20 12.73 22.82
N LEU A 81 20.17 12.31 21.56
CA LEU A 81 19.35 12.93 20.52
C LEU A 81 18.18 12.04 20.13
N TYR A 82 17.01 12.65 19.96
CA TYR A 82 15.85 12.00 19.35
C TYR A 82 15.22 12.94 18.33
N LYS A 83 15.08 12.48 17.07
CA LYS A 83 14.61 13.30 15.94
C LYS A 83 15.39 14.62 15.79
N GLY A 84 16.71 14.56 15.93
CA GLY A 84 17.60 15.71 15.80
C GLY A 84 17.52 16.73 16.94
N ARG A 85 16.80 16.44 18.04
CA ARG A 85 16.71 17.30 19.22
C ARG A 85 17.40 16.66 20.41
N GLU A 86 18.16 17.43 21.18
CA GLU A 86 18.71 17.00 22.47
C GLU A 86 17.55 16.76 23.44
N VAL A 87 17.41 15.51 23.88
CA VAL A 87 16.38 15.09 24.85
C VAL A 87 16.96 14.91 26.24
N ASP A 88 18.26 14.63 26.35
CA ASP A 88 18.96 14.51 27.62
C ASP A 88 20.49 14.63 27.42
N ARG A 89 21.22 14.88 28.51
CA ARG A 89 22.68 14.82 28.56
C ARG A 89 23.21 14.25 29.86
N MET A 90 24.43 13.72 29.82
CA MET A 90 25.17 13.24 30.97
C MET A 90 26.65 13.60 30.85
N MET A 91 27.22 14.21 31.88
CA MET A 91 28.67 14.44 31.96
C MET A 91 29.32 13.41 32.89
N GLY A 92 30.51 12.94 32.52
CA GLY A 92 31.31 12.02 33.30
C GLY A 92 31.10 10.54 32.95
N ALA A 93 32.03 9.70 33.41
CA ALA A 93 32.03 8.27 33.15
C ALA A 93 31.11 7.51 34.13
N ASN A 94 29.80 7.48 33.87
CA ASN A 94 28.83 6.72 34.67
C ASN A 94 27.93 5.83 33.79
N VAL A 95 28.24 4.54 33.74
CA VAL A 95 27.54 3.56 32.89
C VAL A 95 26.09 3.34 33.33
N GLU A 96 25.86 3.22 34.63
CA GLU A 96 24.52 2.92 35.19
C GLU A 96 23.54 4.08 34.95
N LEU A 97 24.01 5.32 35.13
CA LEU A 97 23.22 6.51 34.87
C LEU A 97 22.90 6.65 33.37
N LEU A 98 23.89 6.42 32.49
CA LEU A 98 23.69 6.46 31.05
C LEU A 98 22.66 5.42 30.60
N GLU A 99 22.79 4.18 31.07
CA GLU A 99 21.85 3.11 30.76
C GLU A 99 20.44 3.43 31.28
N THR A 100 20.32 3.99 32.48
CA THR A 100 19.03 4.42 33.04
C THR A 100 18.37 5.48 32.14
N LYS A 101 19.12 6.47 31.68
CA LYS A 101 18.63 7.50 30.73
C LYS A 101 18.21 6.91 29.39
N ILE A 102 18.98 5.97 28.84
CA ILE A 102 18.61 5.23 27.63
C ILE A 102 17.28 4.48 27.82
N ILE A 103 17.14 3.74 28.92
CA ILE A 103 15.91 2.99 29.23
C ILE A 103 14.73 3.94 29.39
N GLN A 104 14.90 5.05 30.09
CA GLN A 104 13.85 6.05 30.28
C GLN A 104 13.38 6.60 28.93
N GLN A 105 14.31 7.06 28.08
CA GLN A 105 13.97 7.63 26.78
C GLN A 105 13.30 6.60 25.85
N LEU A 106 13.76 5.35 25.89
CA LEU A 106 13.12 4.25 25.17
C LEU A 106 11.69 4.01 25.70
N LYS A 107 11.47 4.03 27.02
CA LYS A 107 10.12 3.88 27.60
C LYS A 107 9.19 5.03 27.17
N GLU A 108 9.66 6.27 27.25
CA GLU A 108 8.87 7.45 26.84
C GLU A 108 8.50 7.39 25.35
N SER A 109 9.40 6.90 24.49
CA SER A 109 9.13 6.71 23.05
C SER A 109 8.00 5.70 22.76
N LEU A 110 7.66 4.84 23.72
CA LEU A 110 6.62 3.81 23.63
C LEU A 110 5.28 4.28 24.24
N VAL A 111 5.24 5.43 24.92
CA VAL A 111 4.03 5.99 25.50
C VAL A 111 3.27 6.75 24.42
N ALA A 112 2.01 6.37 24.21
CA ALA A 112 1.12 7.03 23.26
C ALA A 112 0.73 8.44 23.74
N THR A 113 0.83 9.42 22.84
CA THR A 113 0.27 10.77 23.02
C THR A 113 -1.26 10.73 23.07
N PRO A 114 -1.96 11.81 23.49
CA PRO A 114 -3.43 11.86 23.45
C PRO A 114 -4.02 11.56 22.07
N ASP A 115 -3.46 12.13 21.01
CA ASP A 115 -3.93 11.90 19.62
C ASP A 115 -3.70 10.45 19.19
N GLU A 116 -2.53 9.88 19.52
CA GLU A 116 -2.25 8.46 19.26
C GLU A 116 -3.20 7.55 20.04
N ARG A 117 -3.61 7.92 21.26
CA ARG A 117 -4.61 7.15 22.03
C ARG A 117 -5.98 7.20 21.37
N ILE A 118 -6.40 8.35 20.85
CA ILE A 118 -7.67 8.48 20.11
C ILE A 118 -7.63 7.59 18.86
N PHE A 119 -6.51 7.61 18.13
CA PHE A 119 -6.30 6.76 16.97
C PHE A 119 -6.36 5.26 17.32
N LEU A 120 -5.63 4.84 18.35
CA LEU A 120 -5.57 3.45 18.80
C LEU A 120 -6.89 2.97 19.45
N LYS A 121 -7.73 3.88 19.96
CA LYS A 121 -9.02 3.51 20.57
C LYS A 121 -9.92 2.76 19.59
N LYS A 122 -9.94 3.15 18.32
CA LYS A 122 -10.69 2.43 17.27
C LYS A 122 -10.27 0.96 17.16
N PHE A 123 -8.97 0.69 17.33
CA PHE A 123 -8.45 -0.67 17.25
C PHE A 123 -8.88 -1.51 18.45
N VAL A 124 -9.03 -0.90 19.64
CA VAL A 124 -9.61 -1.57 20.81
C VAL A 124 -11.06 -1.95 20.54
N GLU A 125 -11.85 -1.04 19.99
CA GLU A 125 -13.27 -1.28 19.67
C GLU A 125 -13.44 -2.43 18.67
N TYR A 126 -12.65 -2.47 17.59
CA TYR A 126 -12.70 -3.57 16.61
C TYR A 126 -12.17 -4.90 17.18
N SER A 127 -11.15 -4.86 18.05
CA SER A 127 -10.66 -6.05 18.75
C SER A 127 -11.73 -6.67 19.65
N GLN A 128 -12.52 -5.83 20.33
CA GLN A 128 -13.63 -6.28 21.17
C GLN A 128 -14.82 -6.77 20.35
N ARG A 129 -15.10 -6.12 19.20
CA ARG A 129 -16.18 -6.51 18.28
C ARG A 129 -16.08 -7.98 17.87
N MET A 130 -14.87 -8.51 17.67
CA MET A 130 -14.68 -9.90 17.25
C MET A 130 -15.38 -10.91 18.18
N GLN A 131 -15.53 -10.59 19.47
CA GLN A 131 -16.22 -11.45 20.43
C GLN A 131 -17.73 -11.59 20.16
N ILE A 132 -18.36 -10.60 19.51
CA ILE A 132 -19.79 -10.64 19.16
C ILE A 132 -20.07 -11.79 18.19
N TYR A 133 -19.12 -12.08 17.30
CA TYR A 133 -19.26 -13.15 16.31
C TYR A 133 -19.14 -14.57 16.90
N GLU A 134 -18.70 -14.71 18.16
CA GLU A 134 -18.64 -16.00 18.88
C GLU A 134 -19.91 -16.31 19.66
N ASN A 135 -20.92 -15.46 19.61
CA ASN A 135 -22.20 -15.76 20.21
C ASN A 135 -22.88 -16.93 19.48
N GLU A 136 -23.07 -18.06 20.16
CA GLU A 136 -23.61 -19.29 19.59
C GLU A 136 -25.04 -19.11 19.04
N ILE A 137 -25.87 -18.28 19.69
CA ILE A 137 -27.23 -18.00 19.23
C ILE A 137 -27.17 -17.21 17.94
N SER A 138 -26.37 -16.15 17.87
CA SER A 138 -26.16 -15.36 16.65
C SER A 138 -25.63 -16.22 15.51
N GLN A 139 -24.67 -17.12 15.79
CA GLN A 139 -24.16 -18.07 14.79
C GLN A 139 -25.23 -19.06 14.33
N ALA A 140 -26.06 -19.60 15.23
CA ALA A 140 -27.15 -20.50 14.86
C ALA A 140 -28.20 -19.81 13.97
N LEU A 141 -28.56 -18.56 14.27
CA LEU A 141 -29.43 -17.74 13.42
C LEU A 141 -28.81 -17.54 12.04
N ALA A 142 -27.55 -17.09 11.96
CA ALA A 142 -26.86 -16.90 10.69
C ALA A 142 -26.80 -18.22 9.88
N ARG A 143 -26.43 -19.32 10.55
CA ARG A 143 -26.34 -20.65 9.93
C ARG A 143 -27.69 -21.12 9.37
N SER A 144 -28.80 -20.79 10.02
CA SER A 144 -30.15 -21.13 9.52
C SER A 144 -30.52 -20.45 8.19
N LEU A 145 -29.85 -19.34 7.86
CA LEU A 145 -30.11 -18.56 6.65
C LEU A 145 -29.16 -18.92 5.50
N ILE A 146 -27.98 -19.45 5.82
CA ILE A 146 -26.95 -19.81 4.83
C ILE A 146 -27.32 -21.16 4.20
N PRO A 147 -27.33 -21.30 2.87
CA PRO A 147 -27.56 -22.57 2.19
C PRO A 147 -26.30 -23.48 2.26
N TYR A 148 -25.80 -23.73 3.47
CA TYR A 148 -24.48 -24.30 3.72
C TYR A 148 -24.27 -25.66 3.05
N ASP A 149 -25.23 -26.58 3.15
CA ASP A 149 -25.07 -27.93 2.58
C ASP A 149 -24.92 -27.89 1.06
N LYS A 150 -25.65 -26.98 0.39
CA LYS A 150 -25.52 -26.76 -1.05
C LYS A 150 -24.15 -26.18 -1.40
N LEU A 151 -23.73 -25.12 -0.70
CA LEU A 151 -22.43 -24.48 -0.96
C LEU A 151 -21.27 -25.44 -0.68
N MET A 152 -21.38 -26.27 0.35
CA MET A 152 -20.37 -27.28 0.69
C MET A 152 -20.24 -28.34 -0.40
N GLU A 153 -21.35 -28.83 -0.93
CA GLU A 153 -21.32 -29.83 -1.98
C GLU A 153 -20.75 -29.26 -3.29
N GLU A 154 -21.17 -28.05 -3.67
CA GLU A 154 -20.65 -27.32 -4.84
C GLU A 154 -19.17 -26.94 -4.70
N SER A 155 -18.67 -26.77 -3.47
CA SER A 155 -17.26 -26.43 -3.24
C SER A 155 -16.30 -27.61 -3.44
N ARG A 156 -16.79 -28.84 -3.55
CA ARG A 156 -15.92 -30.02 -3.63
C ARG A 156 -15.12 -30.02 -4.94
N MET A 157 -13.81 -30.20 -4.83
CA MET A 157 -12.92 -30.46 -5.97
C MET A 157 -12.30 -31.84 -5.83
N ASN A 158 -12.40 -32.68 -6.86
CA ASN A 158 -11.93 -34.07 -6.84
C ASN A 158 -12.46 -34.86 -5.62
N GLY A 159 -13.72 -34.63 -5.23
CA GLY A 159 -14.39 -35.28 -4.10
C GLY A 159 -13.99 -34.78 -2.70
N LYS A 160 -13.00 -33.89 -2.59
CA LYS A 160 -12.56 -33.28 -1.32
C LYS A 160 -13.16 -31.89 -1.15
N ALA A 161 -13.53 -31.54 0.08
CA ALA A 161 -13.96 -30.18 0.39
C ALA A 161 -12.82 -29.20 0.09
N ASN A 162 -13.10 -28.15 -0.69
CA ASN A 162 -12.14 -27.08 -0.98
C ASN A 162 -12.64 -25.81 -0.29
N LYS A 163 -11.92 -25.38 0.74
CA LYS A 163 -12.33 -24.23 1.55
C LYS A 163 -12.24 -22.91 0.77
N PHE A 164 -11.29 -22.79 -0.17
CA PHE A 164 -11.18 -21.60 -1.02
C PHE A 164 -12.42 -21.45 -1.92
N GLU A 165 -12.84 -22.52 -2.58
CA GLU A 165 -14.07 -22.50 -3.40
C GLU A 165 -15.33 -22.30 -2.54
N LEU A 166 -15.39 -22.85 -1.33
CA LEU A 166 -16.48 -22.59 -0.39
C LEU A 166 -16.62 -21.10 -0.07
N VAL A 167 -15.50 -20.42 0.23
CA VAL A 167 -15.50 -18.98 0.52
C VAL A 167 -15.95 -18.17 -0.70
N LYS A 168 -15.49 -18.54 -1.89
CA LYS A 168 -15.91 -17.91 -3.15
C LYS A 168 -17.42 -18.06 -3.39
N LEU A 169 -17.97 -19.24 -3.17
CA LEU A 169 -19.41 -19.49 -3.27
C LEU A 169 -20.20 -18.73 -2.20
N LEU A 170 -19.68 -18.64 -0.98
CA LEU A 170 -20.28 -17.85 0.10
C LEU A 170 -20.30 -16.35 -0.23
N LEU A 171 -19.20 -15.79 -0.74
CA LEU A 171 -19.12 -14.40 -1.20
C LEU A 171 -20.15 -14.13 -2.30
N ASN A 172 -20.26 -15.04 -3.27
CA ASN A 172 -21.21 -14.92 -4.35
C ASN A 172 -22.65 -14.91 -3.82
N TRP A 173 -23.06 -15.94 -3.07
CA TRP A 173 -24.38 -16.01 -2.44
C TRP A 173 -24.70 -14.76 -1.61
N PHE A 174 -23.73 -14.29 -0.82
CA PHE A 174 -23.93 -13.12 0.02
C PHE A 174 -24.26 -11.88 -0.80
N LYS A 175 -23.55 -11.66 -1.91
CA LYS A 175 -23.76 -10.51 -2.79
C LYS A 175 -24.97 -10.64 -3.71
N THR A 176 -25.26 -11.82 -4.23
CA THR A 176 -26.29 -12.01 -5.26
C THR A 176 -27.67 -12.30 -4.70
N ASP A 177 -27.74 -13.04 -3.58
CA ASP A 177 -28.99 -13.60 -3.07
C ASP A 177 -29.38 -13.05 -1.68
N PHE A 178 -28.40 -12.73 -0.84
CA PHE A 178 -28.66 -12.46 0.57
C PHE A 178 -28.68 -10.99 0.96
N PHE A 179 -27.68 -10.19 0.53
CA PHE A 179 -27.44 -8.85 1.05
C PHE A 179 -27.42 -7.79 -0.07
N VAL A 180 -28.01 -6.63 0.19
CA VAL A 180 -28.26 -5.59 -0.82
C VAL A 180 -27.50 -4.29 -0.50
N TRP A 181 -26.90 -3.69 -1.52
CA TRP A 181 -26.21 -2.41 -1.38
C TRP A 181 -27.24 -1.28 -1.34
N THR A 182 -27.16 -0.45 -0.30
CA THR A 182 -28.10 0.66 -0.10
C THR A 182 -27.34 1.97 -0.01
N ASP A 183 -27.34 2.74 -1.10
CA ASP A 183 -26.89 4.14 -1.07
C ASP A 183 -28.01 5.05 -0.53
N VAL A 184 -29.25 4.78 -0.93
CA VAL A 184 -30.47 5.45 -0.44
C VAL A 184 -31.55 4.39 -0.21
N PRO A 185 -32.24 4.37 0.95
CA PRO A 185 -33.28 3.39 1.24
C PRO A 185 -34.52 3.55 0.35
N LYS A 186 -35.24 2.45 0.16
CA LYS A 186 -36.57 2.46 -0.46
C LYS A 186 -37.62 2.90 0.55
N CYS A 187 -38.60 3.66 0.09
CA CYS A 187 -39.76 4.02 0.90
C CYS A 187 -40.63 2.77 1.13
N GLU A 188 -40.87 2.43 2.39
CA GLU A 188 -41.69 1.27 2.77
C GLU A 188 -43.15 1.37 2.28
N LEU A 189 -43.68 2.59 2.13
CA LEU A 189 -45.07 2.80 1.71
C LEU A 189 -45.29 2.61 0.21
N CYS A 190 -44.31 2.96 -0.64
CA CYS A 190 -44.50 2.96 -2.10
C CYS A 190 -43.42 2.24 -2.90
N GLY A 191 -42.38 1.73 -2.26
CA GLY A 191 -41.27 0.99 -2.88
C GLY A 191 -40.31 1.82 -3.74
N GLN A 192 -40.58 3.11 -3.95
CA GLN A 192 -39.69 4.01 -4.68
C GLN A 192 -38.46 4.36 -3.84
N ASN A 193 -37.32 4.57 -4.48
CA ASN A 193 -36.14 5.09 -3.80
C ASN A 193 -36.47 6.49 -3.25
N ALA A 194 -36.04 6.77 -2.02
CA ALA A 194 -36.04 8.14 -1.53
C ALA A 194 -35.04 8.98 -2.33
N GLU A 195 -35.10 10.30 -2.21
CA GLU A 195 -34.09 11.19 -2.79
C GLU A 195 -33.03 11.55 -1.75
N LYS A 196 -31.79 11.78 -2.21
CA LYS A 196 -30.78 12.50 -1.44
C LYS A 196 -31.22 13.96 -1.29
N SER A 197 -32.11 14.24 -0.33
CA SER A 197 -32.15 15.58 0.26
C SER A 197 -30.86 15.79 1.07
N GLU A 198 -30.52 17.04 1.42
CA GLU A 198 -29.45 17.31 2.39
C GLU A 198 -29.60 16.33 3.55
N GLU A 199 -28.54 15.56 3.85
CA GLU A 199 -28.58 14.51 4.88
C GLU A 199 -29.05 15.13 6.20
N VAL A 200 -30.32 14.93 6.55
CA VAL A 200 -30.81 15.31 7.86
C VAL A 200 -30.40 14.18 8.78
N GLN A 201 -29.38 14.43 9.60
CA GLN A 201 -28.98 13.51 10.63
C GLN A 201 -30.12 13.41 11.65
N GLY A 202 -30.72 12.23 11.74
CA GLY A 202 -31.77 11.93 12.71
C GLY A 202 -31.18 11.38 14.00
N ASP A 203 -31.84 11.66 15.12
CA ASP A 203 -31.54 11.00 16.38
C ASP A 203 -32.01 9.54 16.34
N PRO A 204 -31.16 8.57 16.73
CA PRO A 204 -31.55 7.18 16.87
C PRO A 204 -32.69 7.01 17.88
N THR A 205 -33.74 6.26 17.52
CA THR A 205 -34.78 5.85 18.46
C THR A 205 -34.22 4.88 19.49
N GLN A 206 -34.95 4.66 20.60
CA GLN A 206 -34.52 3.69 21.61
C GLN A 206 -34.32 2.28 21.02
N GLU A 207 -35.27 1.82 20.20
CA GLU A 207 -35.15 0.52 19.51
C GLU A 207 -33.93 0.47 18.58
N GLU A 208 -33.66 1.55 17.83
CA GLU A 208 -32.50 1.61 16.94
C GLU A 208 -31.17 1.57 17.73
N GLN A 209 -31.12 2.22 18.90
CA GLN A 209 -29.96 2.19 19.80
C GLN A 209 -29.73 0.80 20.40
N GLU A 210 -30.79 0.07 20.74
CA GLU A 210 -30.71 -1.31 21.24
C GLU A 210 -30.03 -2.23 20.22
N TRP A 211 -30.21 -1.98 18.92
CA TRP A 211 -29.52 -2.68 17.82
C TRP A 211 -28.19 -2.01 17.39
N GLY A 212 -27.65 -1.12 18.22
CA GLY A 212 -26.33 -0.53 18.02
C GLY A 212 -26.25 0.53 16.92
N ALA A 213 -27.37 1.15 16.52
CA ALA A 213 -27.33 2.28 15.60
C ALA A 213 -26.92 3.57 16.34
N CYS A 214 -25.73 4.09 16.02
CA CYS A 214 -25.26 5.38 16.55
C CYS A 214 -25.58 6.57 15.64
N ARG A 215 -26.00 6.30 14.40
CA ARG A 215 -26.32 7.31 13.39
C ARG A 215 -27.52 6.86 12.58
N VAL A 216 -28.44 7.79 12.32
CA VAL A 216 -29.58 7.57 11.43
C VAL A 216 -29.55 8.61 10.33
N GLU A 217 -29.57 8.14 9.09
CA GLU A 217 -29.70 8.99 7.91
C GLU A 217 -31.21 9.09 7.60
N VAL A 218 -31.76 10.31 7.54
CA VAL A 218 -33.18 10.52 7.23
C VAL A 218 -33.33 11.10 5.84
N TYR A 219 -34.09 10.39 5.00
CA TYR A 219 -34.39 10.77 3.63
C TYR A 219 -35.86 11.12 3.47
N LYS A 220 -36.21 11.80 2.37
CA LYS A 220 -37.60 12.14 2.07
C LYS A 220 -38.06 11.45 0.80
N CYS A 221 -39.22 10.80 0.87
CA CYS A 221 -39.87 10.23 -0.31
C CYS A 221 -40.70 11.30 -1.03
N GLN A 222 -40.41 11.61 -2.28
CA GLN A 222 -41.17 12.62 -3.04
C GLN A 222 -42.62 12.19 -3.33
N LYS A 223 -42.86 10.88 -3.49
CA LYS A 223 -44.19 10.35 -3.81
C LYS A 223 -45.12 10.34 -2.60
N CYS A 224 -44.62 9.93 -1.45
CA CYS A 224 -45.42 9.80 -0.22
C CYS A 224 -45.27 10.99 0.74
N ASN A 225 -44.29 11.87 0.49
CA ASN A 225 -43.88 12.96 1.38
C ASN A 225 -43.53 12.49 2.82
N THR A 226 -43.23 11.20 2.98
CA THR A 226 -42.88 10.57 4.26
C THR A 226 -41.37 10.51 4.44
N ASN A 227 -40.92 10.62 5.69
CA ASN A 227 -39.52 10.43 6.05
C ASN A 227 -39.17 8.93 6.02
N VAL A 228 -38.07 8.60 5.36
CA VAL A 228 -37.50 7.25 5.28
C VAL A 228 -36.24 7.24 6.13
N ARG A 229 -36.23 6.45 7.20
CA ARG A 229 -35.09 6.35 8.12
C ARG A 229 -34.14 5.25 7.64
N PHE A 230 -32.85 5.48 7.75
CA PHE A 230 -31.80 4.50 7.47
C PHE A 230 -30.82 4.46 8.65
N PRO A 231 -31.16 3.68 9.70
CA PRO A 231 -30.27 3.48 10.84
C PRO A 231 -29.04 2.68 10.44
N ARG A 232 -27.86 3.13 10.87
CA ARG A 232 -26.58 2.46 10.60
C ARG A 232 -26.28 1.47 11.72
N TYR A 233 -26.90 0.28 11.64
CA TYR A 233 -26.81 -0.76 12.66
C TYR A 233 -25.42 -1.38 12.76
N ASN A 234 -24.96 -1.61 14.00
CA ASN A 234 -23.72 -2.33 14.28
C ASN A 234 -23.96 -3.74 14.82
N ASP A 235 -25.18 -4.10 15.20
CA ASP A 235 -25.53 -5.45 15.59
C ASP A 235 -25.66 -6.36 14.35
N PRO A 236 -24.85 -7.43 14.22
CA PRO A 236 -24.87 -8.28 13.04
C PRO A 236 -26.13 -9.15 12.92
N VAL A 237 -26.82 -9.44 14.03
CA VAL A 237 -28.10 -10.18 14.00
C VAL A 237 -29.19 -9.31 13.38
N LYS A 238 -29.24 -8.01 13.72
CA LYS A 238 -30.17 -7.09 13.06
C LYS A 238 -29.89 -7.00 11.55
N LEU A 239 -28.63 -7.11 11.14
CA LEU A 239 -28.27 -7.12 9.73
C LEU A 239 -28.71 -8.39 8.98
N LEU A 240 -28.88 -9.54 9.65
CA LEU A 240 -29.49 -10.73 9.04
C LEU A 240 -30.96 -10.51 8.66
N GLU A 241 -31.64 -9.61 9.38
CA GLU A 241 -33.02 -9.20 9.13
C GLU A 241 -33.09 -8.11 8.06
N THR A 242 -32.34 -7.01 8.23
CA THR A 242 -32.42 -5.86 7.31
C THR A 242 -31.82 -6.14 5.94
N ARG A 243 -30.84 -7.07 5.88
CA ARG A 243 -30.19 -7.56 4.65
C ARG A 243 -29.68 -6.46 3.73
N CYS A 244 -29.32 -5.32 4.28
CA CYS A 244 -28.84 -4.20 3.48
C CYS A 244 -27.94 -3.25 4.24
N GLY A 245 -27.17 -2.46 3.49
CA GLY A 245 -26.26 -1.46 4.05
C GLY A 245 -25.15 -1.06 3.09
N ARG A 246 -24.06 -0.52 3.65
CA ARG A 246 -22.82 -0.17 2.94
C ARG A 246 -21.67 -1.06 3.43
N CYS A 247 -20.44 -0.80 3.00
CA CYS A 247 -19.29 -1.67 3.29
C CYS A 247 -19.16 -2.09 4.76
N GLY A 248 -19.46 -1.18 5.71
CA GLY A 248 -19.52 -1.46 7.15
C GLY A 248 -20.48 -2.61 7.51
N GLU A 249 -21.75 -2.49 7.13
CA GLU A 249 -22.77 -3.50 7.39
C GLU A 249 -22.50 -4.80 6.61
N TRP A 250 -22.03 -4.67 5.37
CA TRP A 250 -21.68 -5.81 4.51
C TRP A 250 -20.60 -6.67 5.15
N ALA A 251 -19.46 -6.08 5.52
CA ALA A 251 -18.39 -6.80 6.19
C ALA A 251 -18.87 -7.37 7.55
N ASN A 252 -19.71 -6.62 8.29
CA ASN A 252 -20.18 -7.02 9.63
C ASN A 252 -21.03 -8.29 9.57
N CYS A 253 -22.04 -8.29 8.72
CA CYS A 253 -22.92 -9.43 8.54
C CYS A 253 -22.16 -10.61 7.91
N PHE A 254 -21.30 -10.37 6.91
CA PHE A 254 -20.51 -11.43 6.29
C PHE A 254 -19.53 -12.09 7.27
N THR A 255 -18.94 -11.32 8.20
CA THR A 255 -18.07 -11.87 9.25
C THR A 255 -18.85 -12.85 10.13
N LEU A 256 -20.07 -12.49 10.57
CA LEU A 256 -20.93 -13.40 11.33
C LEU A 256 -21.25 -14.67 10.53
N CYS A 257 -21.63 -14.53 9.26
CA CYS A 257 -21.92 -15.68 8.39
C CYS A 257 -20.71 -16.61 8.23
N SER A 258 -19.51 -16.05 8.04
CA SER A 258 -18.27 -16.81 7.91
C SER A 258 -17.93 -17.58 9.19
N ARG A 259 -18.04 -16.91 10.35
CA ARG A 259 -17.83 -17.53 11.66
C ARG A 259 -18.86 -18.64 11.95
N ALA A 260 -20.13 -18.42 11.62
CA ALA A 260 -21.22 -19.39 11.79
C ALA A 260 -21.04 -20.71 11.01
N ILE A 261 -20.23 -20.70 9.95
CA ILE A 261 -19.88 -21.91 9.20
C ILE A 261 -18.48 -22.46 9.54
N GLY A 262 -17.85 -21.93 10.59
CA GLY A 262 -16.59 -22.44 11.14
C GLY A 262 -15.33 -21.93 10.43
N LEU A 263 -15.41 -20.84 9.65
CA LEU A 263 -14.23 -20.24 9.03
C LEU A 263 -13.49 -19.35 10.02
N GLU A 264 -12.17 -19.52 10.16
CA GLU A 264 -11.34 -18.56 10.89
C GLU A 264 -11.29 -17.25 10.09
N THR A 265 -11.84 -16.18 10.68
CA THR A 265 -12.04 -14.89 10.00
C THR A 265 -11.45 -13.75 10.81
N ARG A 266 -10.79 -12.80 10.13
CA ARG A 266 -10.41 -11.51 10.68
C ARG A 266 -11.30 -10.42 10.10
N TRP A 267 -11.66 -9.46 10.95
CA TRP A 267 -12.16 -8.15 10.51
C TRP A 267 -10.98 -7.31 10.05
N VAL A 268 -11.03 -6.73 8.86
CA VAL A 268 -9.96 -5.85 8.36
C VAL A 268 -10.47 -4.43 8.21
N TYR A 269 -9.75 -3.49 8.83
CA TYR A 269 -10.07 -2.07 8.81
C TYR A 269 -8.97 -1.28 8.11
N ASP A 270 -9.35 -0.60 7.04
CA ASP A 270 -8.56 0.43 6.39
C ASP A 270 -9.03 1.80 6.89
N VAL A 271 -8.10 2.56 7.47
CA VAL A 271 -8.40 3.89 8.05
C VAL A 271 -8.87 4.91 7.02
N THR A 272 -8.70 4.63 5.73
CA THR A 272 -9.23 5.43 4.61
C THR A 272 -10.68 5.06 4.24
N ASP A 273 -11.46 4.66 5.25
CA ASP A 273 -12.90 4.46 5.20
C ASP A 273 -13.32 3.27 4.30
N HIS A 274 -12.72 2.11 4.55
CA HIS A 274 -13.19 0.84 3.98
C HIS A 274 -12.93 -0.32 4.96
N VAL A 275 -13.74 -1.37 4.87
CA VAL A 275 -13.62 -2.58 5.70
C VAL A 275 -13.93 -3.81 4.87
N TRP A 276 -13.28 -4.92 5.20
CA TRP A 276 -13.46 -6.22 4.56
C TRP A 276 -13.03 -7.35 5.52
N CYS A 277 -12.88 -8.57 5.02
CA CYS A 277 -12.50 -9.73 5.81
C CYS A 277 -11.21 -10.40 5.30
N GLU A 278 -10.49 -11.08 6.18
CA GLU A 278 -9.51 -12.10 5.79
C GLU A 278 -9.95 -13.45 6.33
N ILE A 279 -9.79 -14.51 5.55
CA ILE A 279 -10.14 -15.87 5.97
C ILE A 279 -8.90 -16.75 5.88
N TRP A 280 -8.63 -17.52 6.94
CA TRP A 280 -7.55 -18.49 6.94
C TRP A 280 -7.95 -19.73 6.12
N ILE A 281 -7.14 -20.07 5.13
CA ILE A 281 -7.34 -21.26 4.30
C ILE A 281 -6.17 -22.22 4.57
N GLU A 282 -6.45 -23.36 5.20
CA GLU A 282 -5.43 -24.33 5.62
C GLU A 282 -4.66 -24.92 4.44
N ASP A 283 -5.35 -25.20 3.32
CA ASP A 283 -4.73 -25.76 2.11
C ASP A 283 -3.74 -24.79 1.45
N LEU A 284 -3.96 -23.48 1.60
CA LEU A 284 -3.06 -22.43 1.12
C LEU A 284 -2.06 -21.97 2.20
N ASP A 285 -2.30 -22.38 3.45
CA ASP A 285 -1.52 -22.08 4.63
C ASP A 285 -1.22 -20.58 4.81
N ARG A 286 -2.25 -19.76 4.56
CA ARG A 286 -2.20 -18.29 4.66
C ARG A 286 -3.58 -17.66 4.86
N TRP A 287 -3.57 -16.38 5.22
CA TRP A 287 -4.75 -15.52 5.19
C TRP A 287 -5.07 -15.11 3.75
N VAL A 288 -6.35 -15.17 3.40
CA VAL A 288 -6.89 -14.84 2.09
C VAL A 288 -7.80 -13.64 2.22
N HIS A 289 -7.49 -12.58 1.46
CA HIS A 289 -8.33 -11.39 1.35
C HIS A 289 -9.73 -11.74 0.82
N CYS A 290 -10.78 -11.22 1.45
CA CYS A 290 -12.17 -11.44 1.05
C CYS A 290 -12.96 -10.12 1.20
N ASP A 291 -13.44 -9.57 0.09
CA ASP A 291 -14.31 -8.38 0.08
C ASP A 291 -15.75 -8.77 -0.34
N PRO A 292 -16.69 -8.89 0.61
CA PRO A 292 -18.07 -9.29 0.32
C PRO A 292 -18.82 -8.23 -0.49
N CYS A 293 -18.50 -6.95 -0.32
CA CYS A 293 -19.14 -5.85 -1.04
C CYS A 293 -18.83 -5.96 -2.54
N GLU A 294 -17.61 -6.36 -2.86
CA GLU A 294 -17.13 -6.48 -4.24
C GLU A 294 -17.32 -7.89 -4.82
N ASN A 295 -17.57 -8.92 -3.99
CA ASN A 295 -17.51 -10.34 -4.35
C ASN A 295 -16.15 -10.71 -4.94
N ILE A 296 -15.11 -10.35 -4.19
CA ILE A 296 -13.72 -10.53 -4.57
C ILE A 296 -13.01 -11.36 -3.50
N ILE A 297 -12.20 -12.31 -3.95
CA ILE A 297 -11.35 -13.15 -3.11
C ILE A 297 -9.92 -13.10 -3.63
N ASP A 298 -8.96 -13.06 -2.71
CA ASP A 298 -7.53 -13.16 -2.97
C ASP A 298 -6.96 -12.10 -3.94
N THR A 299 -7.59 -10.93 -3.98
CA THR A 299 -7.15 -9.78 -4.79
C THR A 299 -6.76 -8.59 -3.91
N PRO A 300 -5.71 -8.68 -3.07
CA PRO A 300 -5.42 -7.65 -2.08
C PRO A 300 -5.00 -6.30 -2.70
N LEU A 301 -4.44 -6.29 -3.91
CA LEU A 301 -4.02 -5.03 -4.55
C LEU A 301 -5.17 -4.27 -5.22
N LEU A 302 -6.42 -4.77 -5.14
CA LEU A 302 -7.62 -4.11 -5.65
C LEU A 302 -7.71 -2.64 -5.22
N TYR A 303 -7.40 -2.35 -3.96
CA TYR A 303 -7.59 -1.03 -3.39
C TYR A 303 -6.54 -0.02 -3.86
N GLU A 304 -5.26 -0.40 -3.83
CA GLU A 304 -4.17 0.51 -4.25
C GLU A 304 -4.05 0.57 -5.78
N LYS A 305 -4.09 -0.57 -6.49
CA LYS A 305 -3.97 -0.62 -7.96
C LYS A 305 -5.29 -0.31 -8.67
N GLY A 306 -6.38 -0.97 -8.26
CA GLY A 306 -7.67 -0.85 -8.94
C GLY A 306 -8.36 0.46 -8.64
N TRP A 307 -8.54 0.76 -7.35
CA TRP A 307 -9.25 1.97 -6.91
C TRP A 307 -8.33 3.19 -6.79
N GLY A 308 -7.00 3.01 -6.82
CA GLY A 308 -6.05 4.12 -6.68
C GLY A 308 -6.04 4.73 -5.28
N LYS A 309 -6.41 3.96 -4.24
CA LYS A 309 -6.41 4.42 -2.85
C LYS A 309 -4.99 4.61 -2.35
N ASN A 310 -4.78 5.74 -1.67
CA ASN A 310 -3.52 6.02 -0.98
C ASN A 310 -3.57 5.45 0.45
N LEU A 311 -3.40 4.14 0.57
CA LEU A 311 -3.47 3.44 1.86
C LEU A 311 -2.38 3.91 2.83
N SER A 312 -2.67 3.82 4.13
CA SER A 312 -1.74 4.16 5.21
C SER A 312 -1.72 3.11 6.32
N TYR A 313 -2.86 2.81 6.94
CA TYR A 313 -2.99 1.77 7.95
C TYR A 313 -4.14 0.82 7.60
N VAL A 314 -3.81 -0.46 7.46
CA VAL A 314 -4.77 -1.54 7.32
C VAL A 314 -4.51 -2.54 8.44
N ILE A 315 -5.44 -2.64 9.37
CA ILE A 315 -5.28 -3.45 10.58
C ILE A 315 -6.33 -4.57 10.58
N ALA A 316 -5.86 -5.80 10.78
CA ALA A 316 -6.70 -6.97 10.90
C ALA A 316 -6.88 -7.39 12.37
N PHE A 317 -8.09 -7.79 12.71
CA PHE A 317 -8.52 -8.19 14.05
C PHE A 317 -9.08 -9.60 13.99
N GLY A 318 -8.40 -10.54 14.63
CA GLY A 318 -8.90 -11.89 14.89
C GLY A 318 -9.43 -12.02 16.31
N LEU A 319 -9.89 -13.22 16.66
CA LEU A 319 -10.34 -13.54 18.02
C LEU A 319 -9.20 -13.58 19.03
N ASP A 320 -8.02 -14.00 18.58
CA ASP A 320 -6.85 -14.32 19.37
C ASP A 320 -5.63 -13.49 18.98
N HIS A 321 -5.79 -12.47 18.14
CA HIS A 321 -4.69 -11.58 17.74
C HIS A 321 -5.15 -10.31 17.01
N ILE A 322 -4.25 -9.33 16.98
CA ILE A 322 -4.28 -8.15 16.12
C ILE A 322 -3.03 -8.15 15.23
N GLN A 323 -3.18 -7.76 13.97
CA GLN A 323 -2.07 -7.72 13.02
C GLN A 323 -2.14 -6.48 12.13
N ASP A 324 -1.02 -5.79 11.95
CA ASP A 324 -0.88 -4.79 10.89
C ASP A 324 -0.64 -5.53 9.57
N VAL A 325 -1.65 -5.51 8.70
CA VAL A 325 -1.67 -6.18 7.40
C VAL A 325 -1.50 -5.20 6.24
N THR A 326 -1.17 -3.93 6.52
CA THR A 326 -0.99 -2.86 5.52
C THR A 326 -0.18 -3.33 4.31
N TRP A 327 0.92 -4.02 4.57
CA TRP A 327 1.87 -4.45 3.55
C TRP A 327 1.30 -5.46 2.56
N ARG A 328 0.26 -6.22 2.93
CA ARG A 328 -0.45 -7.10 1.97
C ARG A 328 -1.17 -6.31 0.88
N TYR A 329 -1.66 -5.12 1.23
CA TYR A 329 -2.56 -4.31 0.41
C TYR A 329 -1.83 -3.19 -0.34
N THR A 330 -0.51 -3.08 -0.19
CA THR A 330 0.30 -2.03 -0.82
C THR A 330 1.54 -2.63 -1.47
N PHE A 331 1.88 -2.22 -2.68
CA PHE A 331 3.16 -2.55 -3.31
C PHE A 331 4.20 -1.43 -3.16
N ASN A 332 3.76 -0.20 -2.86
CA ASN A 332 4.65 0.95 -2.63
C ASN A 332 4.82 1.23 -1.12
N HIS A 333 5.62 0.40 -0.45
CA HIS A 333 5.84 0.49 0.99
C HIS A 333 6.44 1.85 1.41
N ILE A 334 7.35 2.42 0.61
CA ILE A 334 8.00 3.71 0.92
C ILE A 334 6.97 4.84 0.93
N ALA A 335 6.14 4.95 -0.10
CA ALA A 335 5.10 5.97 -0.14
C ALA A 335 4.05 5.76 0.96
N THR A 336 3.73 4.51 1.28
CA THR A 336 2.82 4.16 2.38
C THR A 336 3.38 4.59 3.73
N LEU A 337 4.66 4.33 4.01
CA LEU A 337 5.34 4.81 5.22
C LEU A 337 5.28 6.34 5.34
N GLY A 338 5.48 7.07 4.24
CA GLY A 338 5.35 8.54 4.24
C GLY A 338 3.95 9.07 4.59
N ARG A 339 2.91 8.25 4.43
CA ARG A 339 1.52 8.58 4.80
C ARG A 339 1.15 8.15 6.22
N ARG A 340 1.97 7.33 6.88
CA ARG A 340 1.71 6.78 8.21
C ARG A 340 2.10 7.78 9.31
N ASN A 341 1.26 8.81 9.44
CA ASN A 341 1.52 9.95 10.34
C ASN A 341 0.61 10.01 11.57
N SER A 342 -0.46 9.20 11.62
CA SER A 342 -1.43 9.18 12.73
C SER A 342 -0.90 8.56 14.03
N CYS A 343 0.10 7.67 13.95
CA CYS A 343 0.71 7.04 15.11
C CYS A 343 2.16 6.66 14.82
N ARG A 344 3.06 6.88 15.79
CA ARG A 344 4.45 6.41 15.65
C ARG A 344 4.47 4.88 15.55
N GLU A 345 5.26 4.35 14.61
CA GLU A 345 5.42 2.89 14.41
C GLU A 345 5.86 2.15 15.69
N THR A 346 6.67 2.78 16.53
CA THR A 346 7.09 2.22 17.83
C THR A 346 5.91 2.06 18.78
N VAL A 347 5.02 3.05 18.83
CA VAL A 347 3.82 3.06 19.67
C VAL A 347 2.81 2.04 19.16
N LEU A 348 2.52 2.03 17.86
CA LEU A 348 1.60 1.08 17.22
C LEU A 348 2.05 -0.37 17.44
N ARG A 349 3.32 -0.69 17.13
CA ARG A 349 3.89 -2.02 17.35
C ARG A 349 3.87 -2.44 18.81
N ASN A 350 4.16 -1.53 19.73
CA ASN A 350 4.10 -1.82 21.16
C ASN A 350 2.65 -2.06 21.64
N PHE A 351 1.69 -1.29 21.14
CA PHE A 351 0.27 -1.49 21.41
C PHE A 351 -0.18 -2.89 20.95
N MET A 352 0.07 -3.25 19.68
CA MET A 352 -0.30 -4.56 19.13
C MET A 352 0.39 -5.70 19.88
N ARG A 353 1.70 -5.57 20.15
CA ARG A 353 2.45 -6.57 20.94
C ARG A 353 1.83 -6.80 22.31
N LYS A 354 1.48 -5.73 23.05
CA LYS A 354 0.84 -5.84 24.36
C LYS A 354 -0.55 -6.48 24.28
N LEU A 355 -1.28 -6.26 23.19
CA LEU A 355 -2.58 -6.88 22.99
C LEU A 355 -2.44 -8.37 22.65
N ASN A 356 -1.53 -8.71 21.74
CA ASN A 356 -1.22 -10.10 21.37
C ASN A 356 -0.69 -10.93 22.55
N ILE A 357 0.11 -10.34 23.45
CA ILE A 357 0.51 -11.02 24.69
C ILE A 357 -0.71 -11.38 25.56
N ARG A 358 -1.71 -10.49 25.65
CA ARG A 358 -2.93 -10.77 26.42
C ARG A 358 -3.75 -11.89 25.79
N TYR A 359 -3.89 -11.89 24.46
CA TYR A 359 -4.53 -13.00 23.77
C TYR A 359 -3.77 -14.31 24.00
N ALA A 360 -2.45 -14.31 23.85
CA ALA A 360 -1.62 -15.48 24.07
C ALA A 360 -1.80 -16.07 25.47
N ASN A 361 -1.97 -15.26 26.51
CA ASN A 361 -2.21 -15.78 27.86
C ASN A 361 -3.50 -16.61 28.00
N LEU A 362 -4.45 -16.47 27.07
CA LEU A 362 -5.71 -17.23 27.03
C LEU A 362 -5.66 -18.43 26.06
N MET A 363 -4.59 -18.56 25.27
CA MET A 363 -4.43 -19.62 24.26
C MET A 363 -3.74 -20.87 24.85
N SER A 364 -4.04 -22.04 24.26
CA SER A 364 -3.26 -23.26 24.49
C SER A 364 -1.84 -23.13 23.91
N GLU A 365 -0.91 -23.95 24.39
CA GLU A 365 0.47 -23.96 23.88
C GLU A 365 0.54 -24.39 22.41
N GLU A 366 -0.34 -25.29 21.97
CA GLU A 366 -0.46 -25.70 20.58
C GLU A 366 -0.88 -24.52 19.69
N ARG A 367 -1.89 -23.75 20.12
CA ARG A 367 -2.37 -22.59 19.36
C ARG A 367 -1.33 -21.47 19.34
N LYS A 368 -0.57 -21.24 20.42
CA LYS A 368 0.54 -20.28 20.44
C LYS A 368 1.59 -20.61 19.39
N LYS A 369 2.06 -21.87 19.34
CA LYS A 369 3.03 -22.34 18.35
C LYS A 369 2.52 -22.19 16.92
N GLU A 370 1.25 -22.52 16.72
CA GLU A 370 0.60 -22.32 15.42
C GLU A 370 0.59 -20.83 15.03
N MET A 371 0.15 -19.96 15.93
CA MET A 371 0.07 -18.51 15.66
C MET A 371 1.43 -17.89 15.40
N GLU A 372 2.49 -18.31 16.10
CA GLU A 372 3.87 -17.90 15.82
C GLU A 372 4.31 -18.32 14.40
N ARG A 373 4.02 -19.56 14.00
CA ARG A 373 4.31 -20.06 12.65
C ARG A 373 3.57 -19.26 11.57
N ARG A 374 2.27 -19.02 11.77
CA ARG A 374 1.44 -18.24 10.85
C ARG A 374 1.94 -16.80 10.74
N TYR A 375 2.28 -16.17 11.87
CA TYR A 375 2.84 -14.82 11.91
C TYR A 375 4.16 -14.70 11.15
N MET A 376 5.07 -15.67 11.31
CA MET A 376 6.34 -15.70 10.55
C MET A 376 6.12 -15.76 9.04
N LYS A 377 5.18 -16.58 8.58
CA LYS A 377 4.80 -16.64 7.15
C LYS A 377 4.23 -15.33 6.65
N GLU A 378 3.41 -14.68 7.45
CA GLU A 378 2.83 -13.38 7.14
C GLU A 378 3.90 -12.30 6.98
N LEU A 379 4.90 -12.28 7.86
CA LEU A 379 6.02 -11.34 7.73
C LEU A 379 6.84 -11.58 6.46
N ILE A 380 7.03 -12.84 6.06
CA ILE A 380 7.73 -13.19 4.81
C ILE A 380 6.94 -12.67 3.59
N GLU A 381 5.60 -12.82 3.59
CA GLU A 381 4.73 -12.23 2.57
C GLU A 381 4.88 -10.70 2.53
N PHE A 382 4.92 -10.04 3.69
CA PHE A 382 5.01 -8.58 3.77
C PHE A 382 6.34 -8.01 3.30
N ILE A 383 7.45 -8.73 3.43
CA ILE A 383 8.76 -8.27 2.96
C ILE A 383 9.01 -8.60 1.48
N SER A 384 8.17 -9.42 0.85
CA SER A 384 8.34 -9.89 -0.53
C SER A 384 7.22 -9.39 -1.43
N PRO A 385 7.37 -8.23 -2.09
CA PRO A 385 6.34 -7.67 -2.99
C PRO A 385 5.91 -8.63 -4.11
N THR A 386 6.81 -9.49 -4.58
CA THR A 386 6.50 -10.53 -5.58
C THR A 386 5.51 -11.58 -5.07
N MET A 387 5.52 -11.86 -3.77
CA MET A 387 4.55 -12.74 -3.11
C MET A 387 3.21 -12.05 -2.84
N GLN A 388 3.03 -10.79 -3.21
CA GLN A 388 1.75 -10.07 -3.09
C GLN A 388 0.95 -10.11 -4.40
N ILE A 389 1.62 -10.41 -5.54
CA ILE A 389 0.97 -10.55 -6.84
C ILE A 389 0.21 -11.88 -6.85
N ARG A 390 -1.10 -11.82 -7.06
CA ARG A 390 -1.97 -12.99 -7.14
C ARG A 390 -2.40 -13.18 -8.60
N ASP A 391 -2.82 -14.40 -8.96
CA ASP A 391 -3.08 -14.83 -10.35
C ASP A 391 -4.31 -14.15 -11.01
N GLY A 392 -4.82 -13.05 -10.42
CA GLY A 392 -6.00 -12.28 -10.83
C GLY A 392 -5.68 -10.91 -11.43
N SER A 393 -4.53 -10.75 -12.10
CA SER A 393 -3.97 -9.45 -12.54
C SER A 393 -4.93 -8.52 -13.29
N LYS A 394 -5.99 -9.03 -13.95
CA LYS A 394 -7.03 -8.21 -14.59
C LYS A 394 -8.11 -7.66 -13.63
N ILE A 395 -8.39 -8.35 -12.53
CA ILE A 395 -9.38 -7.93 -11.51
C ILE A 395 -8.73 -6.91 -10.56
N GLU A 396 -7.42 -7.00 -10.33
CA GLU A 396 -6.66 -6.02 -9.52
C GLU A 396 -6.71 -4.59 -10.10
N GLU A 397 -6.96 -4.44 -11.41
CA GLU A 397 -7.09 -3.14 -12.09
C GLU A 397 -8.55 -2.62 -12.12
N GLN A 398 -9.50 -3.37 -11.55
CA GLN A 398 -10.91 -3.02 -11.55
C GLN A 398 -11.23 -1.87 -10.59
N GLY A 399 -12.07 -0.95 -11.05
CA GLY A 399 -12.65 0.09 -10.21
C GLY A 399 -13.67 -0.42 -9.21
N ARG A 400 -14.03 0.44 -8.26
CA ARG A 400 -15.05 0.13 -7.28
C ARG A 400 -16.40 -0.10 -7.95
N THR A 401 -17.03 -1.23 -7.65
CA THR A 401 -18.36 -1.55 -8.19
C THR A 401 -19.50 -0.98 -7.35
N THR A 402 -19.24 -0.72 -6.05
CA THR A 402 -20.24 -0.24 -5.08
C THR A 402 -20.22 1.28 -4.87
N GLY A 403 -21.39 1.86 -4.54
CA GLY A 403 -21.56 3.32 -4.33
C GLY A 403 -21.98 4.09 -5.59
N SER A 404 -22.52 5.30 -5.41
CA SER A 404 -22.92 6.18 -6.53
C SER A 404 -21.73 6.59 -7.39
N GLU A 405 -21.98 6.85 -8.68
CA GLU A 405 -20.94 7.29 -9.62
C GLU A 405 -20.28 8.61 -9.19
N GLU A 406 -21.07 9.58 -8.71
CA GLU A 406 -20.55 10.84 -8.17
C GLU A 406 -19.61 10.62 -6.98
N TRP A 407 -19.99 9.73 -6.07
CA TRP A 407 -19.20 9.41 -4.88
C TRP A 407 -17.90 8.69 -5.24
N LYS A 408 -17.97 7.72 -6.16
CA LYS A 408 -16.78 7.03 -6.71
C LYS A 408 -15.84 8.01 -7.42
N LYS A 409 -16.37 8.94 -8.22
CA LYS A 409 -15.58 9.98 -8.91
C LYS A 409 -14.89 10.94 -7.93
N GLN A 410 -15.60 11.39 -6.89
CA GLN A 410 -15.02 12.27 -5.85
C GLN A 410 -13.83 11.62 -5.14
N ARG A 411 -13.91 10.30 -4.90
CA ARG A 411 -12.84 9.53 -4.26
C ARG A 411 -11.77 9.03 -5.23
N GLY A 412 -12.00 9.14 -6.54
CA GLY A 412 -11.12 8.66 -7.58
C GLY A 412 -11.07 7.13 -7.71
N GLU A 413 -12.13 6.44 -7.27
CA GLU A 413 -12.22 4.97 -7.14
C GLU A 413 -12.93 4.29 -8.34
N THR A 414 -13.15 4.99 -9.46
CA THR A 414 -13.93 4.48 -10.61
C THR A 414 -13.25 3.37 -11.42
N GLY A 415 -11.99 3.04 -11.12
CA GLY A 415 -11.17 2.19 -11.98
C GLY A 415 -10.67 2.95 -13.21
N SER A 416 -9.46 2.60 -13.65
CA SER A 416 -8.74 3.16 -14.81
C SER A 416 -9.15 4.59 -15.21
N GLY A 417 -8.92 5.53 -14.28
CA GLY A 417 -8.92 6.99 -14.50
C GLY A 417 -7.72 7.70 -13.87
N LYS A 418 -6.88 6.96 -13.13
CA LYS A 418 -5.52 7.36 -12.77
C LYS A 418 -4.58 6.38 -13.44
N LEU A 419 -3.92 6.82 -14.50
CA LEU A 419 -2.81 6.11 -15.14
C LEU A 419 -1.79 5.74 -14.06
N THR A 420 -1.80 4.48 -13.62
CA THR A 420 -0.70 3.91 -12.85
C THR A 420 0.54 4.00 -13.73
N LYS A 421 1.54 4.72 -13.25
CA LYS A 421 2.85 4.85 -13.91
C LYS A 421 3.42 3.43 -14.04
N ARG A 422 3.21 2.72 -15.15
CA ARG A 422 3.79 1.38 -15.38
C ARG A 422 5.31 1.52 -15.43
N LEU A 423 5.98 1.21 -14.34
CA LEU A 423 7.42 1.37 -14.20
C LEU A 423 8.11 0.09 -14.68
N LEU A 424 9.00 0.22 -15.66
CA LEU A 424 9.78 -0.89 -16.20
C LEU A 424 11.02 -1.10 -15.33
N VAL A 425 11.14 -2.28 -14.75
CA VAL A 425 12.26 -2.67 -13.87
C VAL A 425 13.08 -3.76 -14.57
N PRO A 426 14.43 -3.72 -14.54
CA PRO A 426 15.28 -4.75 -15.13
C PRO A 426 15.07 -6.11 -14.43
N THR A 427 15.21 -7.18 -15.19
CA THR A 427 15.23 -8.56 -14.68
C THR A 427 16.57 -8.86 -14.01
N GLU A 428 16.62 -9.88 -13.15
CA GLU A 428 17.88 -10.33 -12.54
C GLU A 428 18.96 -10.65 -13.58
N LYS A 429 18.55 -11.21 -14.73
CA LYS A 429 19.44 -11.49 -15.85
C LYS A 429 20.05 -10.21 -16.43
N GLU A 430 19.23 -9.21 -16.75
CA GLU A 430 19.68 -7.92 -17.30
C GLU A 430 20.60 -7.17 -16.31
N ILE A 431 20.32 -7.26 -15.00
CA ILE A 431 21.21 -6.73 -13.95
C ILE A 431 22.55 -7.45 -13.97
N SER A 432 22.54 -8.79 -14.04
CA SER A 432 23.76 -9.61 -14.06
C SER A 432 24.62 -9.37 -15.32
N GLU A 433 23.97 -9.20 -16.47
CA GLU A 433 24.60 -8.91 -17.76
C GLU A 433 24.95 -7.42 -17.92
N LYS A 434 24.51 -6.57 -16.97
CA LYS A 434 24.68 -5.11 -16.96
C LYS A 434 24.17 -4.45 -18.24
N MET A 435 23.12 -5.01 -18.82
CA MET A 435 22.54 -4.55 -20.08
C MET A 435 21.02 -4.74 -20.05
N PHE A 436 20.29 -3.68 -20.34
CA PHE A 436 18.86 -3.69 -20.59
C PHE A 436 18.63 -3.34 -22.06
N SER A 437 17.62 -3.92 -22.71
CA SER A 437 17.29 -3.55 -24.09
C SER A 437 15.80 -3.73 -24.32
N LEU A 438 15.15 -2.66 -24.78
CA LEU A 438 13.74 -2.68 -25.13
C LEU A 438 13.55 -2.12 -26.54
N GLU A 439 12.89 -2.91 -27.36
CA GLU A 439 12.56 -2.58 -28.74
C GLU A 439 11.04 -2.57 -28.94
N TYR A 440 10.54 -1.71 -29.82
CA TYR A 440 9.14 -1.73 -30.26
C TYR A 440 9.00 -1.59 -31.77
N ASP A 441 8.18 -2.46 -32.35
CA ASP A 441 7.84 -2.54 -33.77
C ASP A 441 6.37 -2.10 -33.95
N CYS A 442 6.16 -0.98 -34.63
CA CYS A 442 4.83 -0.42 -34.82
C CYS A 442 4.00 -1.14 -35.90
N ALA A 443 4.64 -1.79 -36.87
CA ALA A 443 3.95 -2.58 -37.88
C ALA A 443 3.27 -3.79 -37.23
N LYS A 444 4.01 -4.49 -36.35
CA LYS A 444 3.53 -5.69 -35.65
C LYS A 444 2.77 -5.42 -34.36
N ASP A 445 2.82 -4.18 -33.87
CA ASP A 445 2.23 -3.79 -32.60
C ASP A 445 2.81 -4.61 -31.44
N GLN A 446 4.13 -4.66 -31.35
CA GLN A 446 4.82 -5.60 -30.47
C GLN A 446 6.15 -5.04 -29.94
N TYR A 447 6.34 -5.19 -28.63
CA TYR A 447 7.62 -4.99 -27.96
C TYR A 447 8.44 -6.28 -27.95
N ARG A 448 9.77 -6.13 -28.03
CA ARG A 448 10.75 -7.19 -27.81
C ARG A 448 11.67 -6.79 -26.66
N ARG A 449 11.77 -7.67 -25.65
CA ARG A 449 12.67 -7.52 -24.50
C ARG A 449 13.35 -8.86 -24.23
N GLY A 450 14.60 -8.99 -24.65
CA GLY A 450 15.29 -10.28 -24.65
C GLY A 450 14.54 -11.30 -25.52
N VAL A 451 14.05 -12.38 -24.90
CA VAL A 451 13.25 -13.43 -25.58
C VAL A 451 11.75 -13.16 -25.55
N ASP A 452 11.31 -12.20 -24.74
CA ASP A 452 9.89 -11.92 -24.53
C ASP A 452 9.33 -11.04 -25.65
N LEU A 453 8.13 -11.40 -26.09
CA LEU A 453 7.37 -10.69 -27.11
C LEU A 453 6.03 -10.24 -26.53
N ILE A 454 5.83 -8.93 -26.41
CA ILE A 454 4.68 -8.34 -25.71
C ILE A 454 3.85 -7.55 -26.72
N LYS A 455 2.60 -7.98 -26.96
CA LYS A 455 1.71 -7.32 -27.92
C LYS A 455 1.08 -6.05 -27.34
N GLY A 456 0.78 -5.10 -28.22
CA GLY A 456 0.11 -3.83 -27.92
C GLY A 456 1.10 -2.74 -27.53
N TRP A 457 1.06 -1.62 -28.25
CA TRP A 457 1.89 -0.44 -28.03
C TRP A 457 1.69 0.18 -26.64
N GLU A 458 0.47 0.10 -26.10
CA GLU A 458 0.12 0.59 -24.78
C GLU A 458 0.65 -0.29 -23.64
N SER A 459 1.04 -1.53 -23.92
CA SER A 459 1.31 -2.54 -22.90
C SER A 459 2.45 -2.20 -21.96
N LEU A 460 3.47 -1.48 -22.45
CA LEU A 460 4.64 -1.06 -21.67
C LEU A 460 4.74 0.47 -21.50
N VAL A 461 3.70 1.21 -21.90
CA VAL A 461 3.64 2.66 -21.74
C VAL A 461 3.23 3.00 -20.31
N SER A 462 4.03 3.85 -19.66
CA SER A 462 3.80 4.29 -18.28
C SER A 462 2.71 5.36 -18.19
N LYS A 463 2.59 6.20 -19.21
CA LYS A 463 1.55 7.22 -19.30
C LYS A 463 1.28 7.57 -20.75
N GLN A 464 0.01 7.67 -21.12
CA GLN A 464 -0.42 8.19 -22.40
C GLN A 464 -1.59 9.15 -22.25
N LYS A 465 -1.74 10.06 -23.21
CA LYS A 465 -2.89 10.97 -23.29
C LYS A 465 -3.16 11.31 -24.74
N ASN A 466 -4.42 11.23 -25.15
CA ASN A 466 -4.92 11.67 -26.46
C ASN A 466 -4.15 11.09 -27.66
N VAL A 467 -3.61 9.89 -27.55
CA VAL A 467 -2.88 9.22 -28.64
C VAL A 467 -3.51 7.87 -28.97
N CYS A 468 -3.34 7.44 -30.20
CA CYS A 468 -3.74 6.12 -30.68
C CYS A 468 -2.76 5.61 -31.73
N ARG A 469 -2.71 4.29 -31.86
CA ARG A 469 -2.07 3.63 -33.00
C ARG A 469 -3.09 3.51 -34.14
N VAL A 470 -2.68 3.90 -35.34
CA VAL A 470 -3.48 3.85 -36.56
C VAL A 470 -2.84 2.85 -37.52
N VAL A 471 -3.67 2.00 -38.12
CA VAL A 471 -3.28 1.11 -39.23
C VAL A 471 -4.01 1.58 -40.47
N ASP A 472 -3.30 2.22 -41.38
CA ASP A 472 -3.82 2.66 -42.67
C ASP A 472 -3.60 1.57 -43.72
N GLN A 473 -4.67 0.82 -43.98
CA GLN A 473 -4.65 -0.26 -44.95
C GLN A 473 -4.53 0.24 -46.39
N ALA A 474 -4.99 1.45 -46.70
CA ALA A 474 -4.94 2.00 -48.05
C ALA A 474 -3.51 2.38 -48.45
N ASN A 475 -2.74 2.92 -47.50
CA ASN A 475 -1.34 3.28 -47.70
C ASN A 475 -0.35 2.20 -47.23
N ASN A 476 -0.84 1.09 -46.68
CA ASN A 476 -0.08 -0.04 -46.15
C ASN A 476 0.95 0.36 -45.08
N VAL A 477 0.55 1.22 -44.14
CA VAL A 477 1.40 1.74 -43.07
C VAL A 477 0.74 1.65 -41.69
N ALA A 478 1.57 1.63 -40.64
CA ALA A 478 1.16 1.83 -39.26
C ALA A 478 1.94 2.99 -38.64
N TYR A 479 1.30 3.73 -37.74
CA TYR A 479 1.93 4.82 -36.99
C TYR A 479 1.14 5.13 -35.71
N ILE A 480 1.71 5.96 -34.85
CA ILE A 480 1.05 6.53 -33.67
C ILE A 480 0.88 8.04 -33.87
N CYS A 481 -0.32 8.56 -33.60
CA CYS A 481 -0.65 9.97 -33.72
C CYS A 481 -1.58 10.43 -32.59
N CYS A 482 -1.94 11.72 -32.58
CA CYS A 482 -3.02 12.18 -31.72
C CYS A 482 -4.36 11.58 -32.16
N GLN A 483 -5.25 11.36 -31.19
CA GLN A 483 -6.65 11.01 -31.46
C GLN A 483 -7.36 12.14 -32.19
N GLU A 484 -8.31 11.77 -33.05
CA GLU A 484 -9.09 12.70 -33.87
C GLU A 484 -9.73 13.82 -33.04
N GLY A 485 -9.55 15.07 -33.48
CA GLY A 485 -10.10 16.25 -32.81
C GLY A 485 -9.35 16.65 -31.52
N LYS A 486 -8.16 16.11 -31.26
CA LYS A 486 -7.28 16.52 -30.15
C LYS A 486 -6.11 17.37 -30.66
N THR A 487 -5.84 18.46 -29.95
CA THR A 487 -4.79 19.41 -30.30
C THR A 487 -3.41 19.07 -29.72
N SER A 488 -3.28 17.99 -28.96
CA SER A 488 -1.99 17.50 -28.45
C SER A 488 -2.12 16.11 -27.83
N GLY A 489 -1.00 15.39 -27.82
CA GLY A 489 -0.86 14.06 -27.26
C GLY A 489 0.47 13.87 -26.53
N GLU A 490 0.53 12.87 -25.64
CA GLU A 490 1.77 12.50 -24.95
C GLU A 490 1.87 10.99 -24.73
N ILE A 491 3.10 10.46 -24.78
CA ILE A 491 3.45 9.05 -24.50
C ILE A 491 4.72 8.98 -23.67
N TRP A 492 4.72 8.16 -22.62
CA TRP A 492 5.77 8.09 -21.63
C TRP A 492 6.17 6.65 -21.37
N TRP A 493 7.48 6.38 -21.33
CA TRP A 493 8.05 5.17 -20.77
C TRP A 493 8.92 5.55 -19.57
N SER A 494 8.75 4.85 -18.47
CA SER A 494 9.46 5.08 -17.21
C SER A 494 10.19 3.81 -16.81
N PHE A 495 11.49 3.94 -16.56
CA PHE A 495 12.40 2.86 -16.20
C PHE A 495 12.98 3.14 -14.80
N ASP A 496 12.97 2.14 -13.92
CA ASP A 496 13.62 2.17 -12.61
C ASP A 496 14.53 0.96 -12.48
N PHE A 497 15.82 1.22 -12.42
CA PHE A 497 16.88 0.22 -12.37
C PHE A 497 17.18 -0.23 -10.94
N ASP A 498 16.20 -0.15 -10.04
CA ASP A 498 16.25 -0.70 -8.67
C ASP A 498 17.49 -0.25 -7.87
N GLY A 499 17.81 1.05 -7.99
CA GLY A 499 18.98 1.65 -7.34
C GLY A 499 20.32 1.40 -8.06
N HIS A 500 20.36 0.60 -9.12
CA HIS A 500 21.55 0.46 -9.97
C HIS A 500 21.71 1.68 -10.89
N LEU A 501 22.90 2.28 -10.89
CA LEU A 501 23.18 3.47 -11.70
C LEU A 501 23.39 3.09 -13.16
N VAL A 502 22.59 3.69 -14.05
CA VAL A 502 22.75 3.58 -15.51
C VAL A 502 23.96 4.39 -15.92
N LYS A 503 24.93 3.79 -16.61
CA LYS A 503 26.15 4.49 -17.06
C LYS A 503 26.04 5.07 -18.47
N ASN A 504 25.46 4.32 -19.39
CA ASN A 504 25.29 4.72 -20.78
C ASN A 504 23.84 4.47 -21.21
N ILE A 505 23.33 5.32 -22.09
CA ILE A 505 22.04 5.12 -22.74
C ILE A 505 22.24 5.31 -24.24
N GLU A 506 21.77 4.34 -25.02
CA GLU A 506 21.57 4.45 -26.45
C GLU A 506 20.07 4.46 -26.75
N PHE A 507 19.61 5.53 -27.40
CA PHE A 507 18.21 5.75 -27.68
C PHE A 507 17.99 6.05 -29.17
N ARG A 508 16.97 5.41 -29.76
CA ARG A 508 16.59 5.62 -31.17
C ARG A 508 15.07 5.67 -31.35
N LEU A 509 14.62 6.66 -32.09
CA LEU A 509 13.26 6.82 -32.60
C LEU A 509 13.27 6.97 -34.13
N ASP A 510 12.67 6.01 -34.82
CA ASP A 510 12.55 6.03 -36.27
C ASP A 510 11.11 6.31 -36.71
N GLY A 511 10.93 6.72 -37.98
CA GLY A 511 9.60 6.94 -38.55
C GLY A 511 8.88 8.20 -38.02
N ILE A 512 9.64 9.23 -37.64
CA ILE A 512 9.07 10.54 -37.27
C ILE A 512 8.74 11.30 -38.56
N LYS A 513 7.45 11.52 -38.84
CA LYS A 513 6.99 12.37 -39.96
C LYS A 513 6.32 13.63 -39.44
N LYS A 514 6.76 14.77 -39.95
CA LYS A 514 6.23 16.11 -39.64
C LYS A 514 5.53 16.65 -40.88
N ASN A 515 4.28 17.08 -40.74
CA ASN A 515 3.63 17.99 -41.69
C ASN A 515 3.87 19.44 -41.24
N ASP A 516 3.51 20.44 -42.06
CA ASP A 516 3.89 21.85 -41.88
C ASP A 516 3.53 22.44 -40.49
N ASP A 517 2.50 21.92 -39.79
CA ASP A 517 2.08 22.34 -38.44
C ASP A 517 2.33 21.28 -37.32
N GLY A 518 2.86 20.10 -37.66
CA GLY A 518 3.01 18.95 -36.75
C GLY A 518 4.42 18.82 -36.15
N VAL A 519 4.56 19.01 -34.84
CA VAL A 519 5.82 18.90 -34.09
C VAL A 519 5.77 17.72 -33.13
N ILE A 520 6.75 16.81 -33.28
CA ILE A 520 7.06 15.77 -32.30
C ILE A 520 8.29 16.21 -31.50
N ARG A 521 8.16 16.24 -30.17
CA ARG A 521 9.26 16.52 -29.25
C ARG A 521 9.46 15.33 -28.32
N ALA A 522 10.62 14.69 -28.42
CA ALA A 522 11.02 13.61 -27.53
C ALA A 522 12.07 14.11 -26.52
N ILE A 523 11.95 13.69 -25.27
CA ILE A 523 12.80 14.09 -24.15
C ILE A 523 13.13 12.84 -23.35
N ILE A 524 14.41 12.65 -23.02
CA ILE A 524 14.85 11.65 -22.03
C ILE A 524 15.28 12.36 -20.75
N CYS A 525 14.84 11.87 -19.60
CA CYS A 525 15.19 12.40 -18.29
C CYS A 525 15.88 11.31 -17.45
N CYS A 526 17.10 11.57 -17.01
CA CYS A 526 17.87 10.71 -16.12
C CYS A 526 17.99 11.41 -14.76
N GLY A 527 17.12 11.05 -13.81
CA GLY A 527 16.99 11.81 -12.56
C GLY A 527 16.53 13.24 -12.84
N ASP A 528 17.30 14.23 -12.41
CA ASP A 528 17.00 15.66 -12.61
C ASP A 528 17.49 16.22 -13.96
N ILE A 529 18.26 15.44 -14.73
CA ILE A 529 18.83 15.87 -16.01
C ILE A 529 17.90 15.43 -17.15
N CYS A 530 17.29 16.39 -17.85
CA CYS A 530 16.47 16.12 -19.03
C CYS A 530 17.14 16.63 -20.31
N THR A 531 17.25 15.76 -21.31
CA THR A 531 17.85 16.04 -22.62
C THR A 531 16.81 15.87 -23.72
N VAL A 532 16.71 16.85 -24.62
CA VAL A 532 15.85 16.75 -25.80
C VAL A 532 16.51 15.84 -26.81
N ILE A 533 15.77 14.85 -27.32
CA ILE A 533 16.26 13.96 -28.37
C ILE A 533 16.29 14.73 -29.69
N PRO A 534 17.42 14.70 -30.43
CA PRO A 534 17.56 15.39 -31.71
C PRO A 534 16.49 14.98 -32.72
N SER A 535 16.26 15.82 -33.73
CA SER A 535 15.31 15.52 -34.81
C SER A 535 15.72 14.31 -35.67
N THR A 536 16.97 13.86 -35.58
CA THR A 536 17.45 12.62 -36.19
C THR A 536 16.89 11.38 -35.51
N GLY A 537 16.32 11.51 -34.31
CA GLY A 537 15.76 10.40 -33.53
C GLY A 537 16.78 9.62 -32.70
N GLU A 538 18.08 9.86 -32.89
CA GLU A 538 19.17 9.17 -32.19
C GLU A 538 19.78 10.03 -31.08
N LEU A 539 20.02 9.43 -29.91
CA LEU A 539 20.70 10.06 -28.79
C LEU A 539 21.58 9.04 -28.05
N LYS A 540 22.81 9.45 -27.75
CA LYS A 540 23.74 8.71 -26.89
C LYS A 540 24.13 9.56 -25.71
N MET A 541 24.06 8.98 -24.52
CA MET A 541 24.44 9.63 -23.27
C MET A 541 25.41 8.70 -22.52
N GLU A 542 26.46 9.28 -21.95
CA GLU A 542 27.50 8.57 -21.20
C GLU A 542 27.67 9.19 -19.82
N MET A 543 28.30 8.45 -18.90
CA MET A 543 28.57 8.88 -17.52
C MET A 543 27.30 9.29 -16.75
N ILE A 544 26.19 8.63 -17.01
CA ILE A 544 24.96 8.84 -16.25
C ILE A 544 25.13 8.26 -14.83
N GLU A 545 24.54 8.91 -13.83
CA GLU A 545 24.54 8.49 -12.43
C GLU A 545 23.12 8.54 -11.86
N SER A 546 22.17 7.98 -12.59
CA SER A 546 20.77 7.86 -12.18
C SER A 546 20.32 6.41 -12.29
N SER A 547 19.52 5.96 -11.33
CA SER A 547 18.81 4.69 -11.42
C SER A 547 17.43 4.83 -12.07
N LYS A 548 17.04 6.04 -12.46
CA LYS A 548 15.74 6.34 -13.08
C LYS A 548 15.90 7.02 -14.42
N VAL A 549 15.21 6.49 -15.42
CA VAL A 549 15.19 7.01 -16.78
C VAL A 549 13.73 7.16 -17.21
N ASP A 550 13.32 8.32 -17.69
CA ASP A 550 12.00 8.57 -18.27
C ASP A 550 12.15 9.02 -19.72
N VAL A 551 11.47 8.38 -20.67
CA VAL A 551 11.36 8.81 -22.06
C VAL A 551 9.96 9.39 -22.27
N LYS A 552 9.88 10.64 -22.73
CA LYS A 552 8.62 11.38 -22.91
C LYS A 552 8.54 11.90 -24.34
N ILE A 553 7.43 11.61 -25.02
CA ILE A 553 7.16 12.09 -26.37
C ILE A 553 5.89 12.94 -26.34
N TYR A 554 5.97 14.13 -26.94
CA TYR A 554 4.88 15.09 -27.07
C TYR A 554 4.54 15.31 -28.54
N PHE A 555 3.25 15.38 -28.83
CA PHE A 555 2.67 15.65 -30.14
C PHE A 555 1.91 16.97 -30.10
N SER A 556 2.12 17.84 -31.10
CA SER A 556 1.43 19.14 -31.17
C SER A 556 0.15 19.16 -32.01
N SER A 557 -0.12 18.12 -32.82
CA SER A 557 -1.31 18.02 -33.66
C SER A 557 -1.59 16.58 -34.09
N GLU A 558 -2.75 16.35 -34.70
CA GLU A 558 -3.17 15.08 -35.30
C GLU A 558 -2.35 14.67 -36.54
N ASP A 559 -1.71 15.64 -37.20
CA ASP A 559 -0.85 15.41 -38.37
C ASP A 559 0.57 14.92 -38.02
N ALA A 560 0.93 14.94 -36.74
CA ALA A 560 2.22 14.45 -36.28
C ALA A 560 2.20 12.91 -36.16
N GLN A 561 3.02 12.23 -36.96
CA GLN A 561 3.09 10.77 -37.00
C GLN A 561 4.41 10.26 -36.42
N LEU A 562 4.33 9.41 -35.40
CA LEU A 562 5.44 8.72 -34.76
C LEU A 562 5.46 7.26 -35.20
N PHE A 563 6.66 6.68 -35.38
CA PHE A 563 6.85 5.29 -35.77
C PHE A 563 6.17 4.90 -37.09
N LEU A 564 6.06 5.84 -38.02
CA LEU A 564 5.52 5.57 -39.35
C LEU A 564 6.37 4.51 -40.05
N ILE A 565 5.73 3.39 -40.36
CA ILE A 565 6.39 2.23 -40.94
C ILE A 565 5.46 1.45 -41.88
N ASN A 566 6.03 0.83 -42.92
CA ASN A 566 5.29 -0.04 -43.83
C ASN A 566 4.95 -1.37 -43.17
N LEU A 567 3.73 -1.87 -43.36
CA LEU A 567 3.28 -3.13 -42.75
C LEU A 567 4.06 -4.37 -43.23
N ASN A 568 4.71 -4.28 -44.40
CA ASN A 568 5.54 -5.35 -44.96
C ASN A 568 7.04 -5.14 -44.71
N SER A 569 7.41 -4.14 -43.91
CA SER A 569 8.79 -4.05 -43.42
C SER A 569 9.09 -5.32 -42.60
N GLY A 570 10.32 -5.84 -42.72
CA GLY A 570 10.76 -7.00 -41.94
C GLY A 570 10.85 -6.69 -40.43
N ASP A 571 11.57 -7.50 -39.67
CA ASP A 571 11.84 -7.20 -38.25
C ASP A 571 12.60 -5.87 -38.11
N TYR A 572 11.89 -4.78 -37.81
CA TYR A 572 12.45 -3.44 -37.67
C TYR A 572 11.87 -2.74 -36.45
N ALA A 573 12.73 -2.38 -35.49
CA ALA A 573 12.32 -1.67 -34.28
C ALA A 573 12.33 -0.15 -34.50
N ASN A 574 11.14 0.46 -34.44
CA ASN A 574 10.95 1.91 -34.53
C ASN A 574 11.38 2.66 -33.27
N PHE A 575 11.48 1.96 -32.14
CA PHE A 575 11.90 2.47 -30.85
C PHE A 575 12.93 1.52 -30.27
N LEU A 576 14.03 2.07 -29.78
CA LEU A 576 15.05 1.34 -29.04
C LEU A 576 15.50 2.17 -27.83
N VAL A 577 15.51 1.54 -26.67
CA VAL A 577 16.22 2.00 -25.47
C VAL A 577 17.16 0.89 -25.04
N LYS A 578 18.44 1.21 -24.90
CA LYS A 578 19.47 0.28 -24.44
C LYS A 578 20.35 0.90 -23.38
#